data_AF-A0A7C6FG69-F1
#
_entry.id   AF-A0A7C6FG69-F1
#
_cell.length_a   1.000
_cell.length_b   1.000
_cell.length_c   1.000
_cell.angle_alpha   90.00
_cell.angle_beta   90.00
_cell.angle_gamma   90.00
#
_symmetry.space_group_name_H-M   'P 1'
#
loop_
_entity.id
_entity.type
_entity.pdbx_description
1 polymer ?
#
loop_
_entity_poly.entity_id
_entity_poly.type
_entity_poly.pdbx_seq_one_letter_code
_entity_poly.pdbx_strand_id
1 'polypeptide(L)'
;MTEMVYGALPKAHGDPILPRWWRTIDKVSVACILILFGIGLLLGFAASPPLAERNGLSPFYYVQRQALFGGLAVISLFATTMIDPRMVRRLAVIGFALFLVAVMLLPF
;
A
#
# COMPACT_ATOMS: atom_id res chain seq x y z
N MET A 1 -43.71 22.15 19.37
CA MET A 1 -43.88 23.15 18.29
C MET A 1 -42.56 23.81 17.86
N THR A 2 -41.40 23.39 18.37
CA THR A 2 -40.06 23.94 18.07
C THR A 2 -39.32 23.21 16.95
N GLU A 3 -39.75 21.99 16.61
CA GLU A 3 -39.12 21.16 15.57
C GLU A 3 -39.50 21.56 14.13
N MET A 4 -40.50 22.43 13.94
CA MET A 4 -40.93 22.89 12.60
C MET A 4 -40.19 24.16 12.12
N VAL A 5 -39.46 24.85 13.00
CA VAL A 5 -38.77 26.12 12.68
C VAL A 5 -37.32 25.89 12.23
N TYR A 6 -36.70 24.80 12.67
CA TYR A 6 -35.39 24.37 12.18
C TYR A 6 -35.60 23.37 11.04
N GLY A 7 -35.84 23.89 9.84
CA GLY A 7 -35.86 23.09 8.62
C GLY A 7 -34.67 22.14 8.61
N ALA A 8 -34.93 20.85 8.34
CA ALA A 8 -33.96 19.77 8.40
C ALA A 8 -32.60 20.22 7.86
N LEU A 9 -31.60 20.31 8.74
CA LEU A 9 -30.25 20.72 8.38
C LEU A 9 -29.80 19.89 7.16
N PRO A 10 -29.31 20.52 6.07
CA PRO A 10 -28.85 19.78 4.91
C PRO A 10 -27.83 18.73 5.38
N LYS A 11 -28.08 17.46 5.06
CA LYS A 11 -27.14 16.36 5.30
C LYS A 11 -25.83 16.75 4.61
N ALA A 12 -24.84 17.16 5.41
CA ALA A 12 -23.54 17.57 4.91
C ALA A 12 -23.07 16.54 3.88
N HIS A 13 -22.87 16.99 2.64
CA HIS A 13 -22.34 16.14 1.60
C HIS A 13 -21.06 15.51 2.13
N GLY A 14 -21.00 14.17 2.15
CA GLY A 14 -19.87 13.45 2.73
C GLY A 14 -18.57 13.94 2.09
N ASP A 15 -17.62 14.36 2.92
CA ASP A 15 -16.35 14.88 2.45
C ASP A 15 -15.72 13.89 1.46
N PRO A 16 -15.35 14.31 0.25
CA PRO A 16 -14.74 13.43 -0.74
C PRO A 16 -13.43 12.83 -0.19
N ILE A 17 -13.22 11.54 -0.47
CA ILE A 17 -12.14 10.73 0.10
C ILE A 17 -10.77 11.30 -0.27
N LEU A 18 -10.56 11.69 -1.53
CA LEU A 18 -9.26 12.18 -2.03
C LEU A 18 -8.83 13.51 -1.38
N PRO A 19 -9.66 14.58 -1.33
CA PRO A 19 -9.30 15.83 -0.65
C PRO A 19 -9.10 15.70 0.85
N ARG A 20 -9.85 14.79 1.50
CA ARG A 20 -9.64 14.50 2.92
C ARG A 20 -8.31 13.77 3.13
N TRP A 21 -8.06 12.73 2.34
CA TRP A 21 -6.84 11.92 2.38
C TRP A 21 -5.57 12.75 2.20
N TRP A 22 -5.53 13.66 1.21
CA TRP A 22 -4.37 14.51 0.95
C TRP A 22 -4.01 15.44 2.13
N ARG A 23 -5.02 15.85 2.91
CA ARG A 23 -4.83 16.66 4.12
C ARG A 23 -4.37 15.84 5.31
N THR A 24 -4.78 14.58 5.41
CA THR A 24 -4.50 13.73 6.58
C THR A 24 -3.23 12.89 6.44
N ILE A 25 -2.74 12.63 5.23
CA ILE A 25 -1.57 11.77 5.02
C ILE A 25 -0.27 12.44 5.47
N ASP A 26 0.59 11.67 6.12
CA ASP A 26 1.96 12.09 6.42
C ASP A 26 2.83 12.00 5.15
N LYS A 27 3.10 13.17 4.57
CA LYS A 27 3.87 13.32 3.34
C LYS A 27 5.36 13.04 3.54
N VAL A 28 5.89 13.27 4.75
CA VAL A 28 7.31 13.04 5.04
C VAL A 28 7.57 11.55 5.06
N SER A 29 6.76 10.79 5.78
CA SER A 29 6.86 9.32 5.82
C SER A 29 6.71 8.71 4.42
N VAL A 30 5.72 9.15 3.64
CA VAL A 30 5.55 8.68 2.25
C VAL A 30 6.75 9.04 1.38
N ALA A 31 7.27 10.27 1.49
CA ALA A 31 8.46 10.67 0.74
C ALA A 31 9.68 9.81 1.11
N CYS A 32 9.92 9.56 2.39
CA CYS A 32 10.99 8.68 2.85
C CYS A 32 10.87 7.26 2.27
N ILE A 33 9.66 6.69 2.28
CA ILE A 33 9.40 5.35 1.71
C ILE A 33 9.69 5.34 0.20
N LEU A 34 9.21 6.34 -0.55
CA LEU A 34 9.43 6.43 -2.00
C LEU A 34 10.90 6.64 -2.35
N ILE A 35 11.63 7.44 -1.56
CA ILE A 35 13.08 7.64 -1.73
C ILE A 35 13.81 6.31 -1.46
N LEU A 36 13.50 5.62 -0.37
CA LEU A 36 14.12 4.34 -0.03
C LEU A 36 13.86 3.29 -1.12
N PHE A 37 12.63 3.22 -1.63
CA PHE A 37 12.27 2.36 -2.74
C PHE A 37 13.06 2.72 -4.02
N GLY A 38 13.17 4.01 -4.35
CA GLY A 38 13.95 4.50 -5.48
C GLY A 38 15.44 4.13 -5.36
N ILE A 39 16.05 4.33 -4.19
CA ILE A 39 17.44 3.93 -3.92
C ILE A 39 17.62 2.43 -4.11
N GLY A 40 16.71 1.61 -3.55
CA GLY A 40 16.75 0.16 -3.72
C GLY A 40 16.64 -0.28 -5.18
N LEU A 41 15.81 0.40 -5.97
CA LEU A 41 15.65 0.12 -7.40
C LEU A 41 16.89 0.52 -8.20
N LEU A 42 17.52 1.66 -7.87
CA LEU A 42 18.78 2.09 -8.49
C LEU A 42 19.93 1.12 -8.19
N LEU A 43 20.06 0.69 -6.93
CA LEU A 43 21.05 -0.31 -6.54
C LEU A 43 20.81 -1.64 -7.24
N GLY A 44 19.55 -2.08 -7.32
CA GLY A 44 19.17 -3.27 -8.07
C GLY A 44 19.49 -3.15 -9.56
N PHE A 45 19.31 -1.97 -10.15
CA PHE A 45 19.67 -1.70 -11.53
C PHE A 45 21.17 -1.85 -11.77
N ALA A 46 22.01 -1.27 -10.91
CA ALA A 46 23.45 -1.39 -11.00
C ALA A 46 23.96 -2.83 -10.78
N ALA A 47 23.34 -3.58 -9.87
CA ALA A 47 23.77 -4.94 -9.51
C ALA A 47 23.21 -6.04 -10.44
N SER A 48 22.15 -5.76 -11.21
CA SER A 48 21.44 -6.79 -11.96
C SER A 48 22.20 -7.40 -13.15
N PRO A 49 22.93 -6.66 -14.01
CA PRO A 49 23.61 -7.25 -15.16
C PRO A 49 24.65 -8.33 -14.78
N PRO A 50 25.59 -8.09 -13.85
CA PRO A 50 26.59 -9.10 -13.51
C PRO A 50 25.98 -10.33 -12.81
N LEU A 51 24.88 -10.16 -12.08
CA LEU A 51 24.18 -11.27 -11.44
C LEU A 51 23.35 -12.08 -12.45
N ALA A 52 22.73 -11.41 -13.42
CA ALA A 52 21.97 -12.07 -14.47
C ALA A 52 22.88 -12.87 -15.41
N GLU A 53 24.02 -12.31 -15.80
CA GLU A 53 25.01 -12.98 -16.64
C GLU A 53 25.52 -14.28 -15.99
N ARG A 54 25.80 -14.24 -14.68
CA ARG A 54 26.18 -15.44 -13.89
C ARG A 54 25.10 -16.51 -13.84
N ASN A 55 23.83 -16.12 -13.97
CA ASN A 55 22.68 -17.02 -13.93
C ASN A 55 22.16 -17.39 -15.34
N GLY A 56 22.79 -16.92 -16.42
CA GLY A 56 22.32 -17.12 -17.79
C GLY A 56 20.97 -16.44 -18.11
N LEU A 57 20.63 -15.38 -17.36
CA LEU A 57 19.38 -14.63 -17.51
C LEU A 57 19.61 -13.31 -18.27
N SER A 58 18.53 -12.66 -18.70
CA SER A 58 18.63 -11.34 -19.33
C SER A 58 19.14 -10.29 -18.34
N PRO A 59 19.96 -9.31 -18.77
CA PRO A 59 20.65 -8.35 -17.87
C PRO A 59 19.75 -7.62 -16.87
N PHE A 60 18.48 -7.37 -17.21
CA PHE A 60 17.53 -6.61 -16.40
C PHE A 60 16.42 -7.45 -15.75
N TYR A 61 16.54 -8.79 -15.79
CA TYR A 61 15.50 -9.69 -15.28
C TYR A 61 15.10 -9.40 -13.83
N TYR A 62 16.07 -9.18 -12.95
CA TYR A 62 15.83 -8.92 -11.53
C TYR A 62 15.21 -7.55 -11.28
N VAL A 63 15.64 -6.52 -12.02
CA VAL A 63 15.08 -5.16 -11.90
C VAL A 63 13.64 -5.13 -12.36
N GLN A 64 13.33 -5.80 -13.47
CA GLN A 64 11.97 -5.85 -13.99
C GLN A 64 11.02 -6.45 -12.95
N ARG A 65 11.42 -7.54 -12.29
CA ARG A 65 10.64 -8.14 -11.20
C ARG A 65 10.54 -7.22 -9.99
N GLN A 66 11.65 -6.60 -9.58
CA GLN A 66 11.66 -5.65 -8.47
C GLN A 66 10.73 -4.45 -8.75
N ALA A 67 10.70 -3.94 -9.97
CA ALA A 67 9.82 -2.85 -10.38
C ALA A 67 8.34 -3.28 -10.38
N LEU A 68 8.03 -4.49 -10.84
CA LEU A 68 6.66 -5.03 -10.81
C LEU A 68 6.15 -5.21 -9.38
N PHE A 69 6.87 -5.94 -8.53
CA PHE A 69 6.48 -6.16 -7.13
C PHE A 69 6.52 -4.87 -6.32
N GLY A 70 7.51 -4.01 -6.58
CA GLY A 70 7.62 -2.69 -5.99
C GLY A 70 6.43 -1.79 -6.34
N GLY A 71 6.02 -1.78 -7.62
CA GLY A 71 4.82 -1.07 -8.06
C GLY A 71 3.55 -1.56 -7.35
N LEU A 72 3.38 -2.89 -7.24
CA LEU A 72 2.27 -3.48 -6.47
C LEU A 72 2.32 -3.08 -4.98
N ALA A 73 3.51 -3.02 -4.38
CA ALA A 73 3.68 -2.59 -3.00
C ALA A 73 3.30 -1.11 -2.82
N VAL A 74 3.72 -0.22 -3.73
CA VAL A 74 3.36 1.21 -3.69
C VAL A 74 1.85 1.40 -3.87
N ILE A 75 1.22 0.67 -4.80
CA ILE A 75 -0.25 0.68 -4.97
C ILE A 75 -0.93 0.22 -3.68
N SER A 76 -0.45 -0.87 -3.08
CA SER A 76 -1.02 -1.42 -1.84
C SER A 76 -0.86 -0.46 -0.66
N LEU A 77 0.27 0.23 -0.56
CA LEU A 77 0.51 1.29 0.43
C LEU A 77 -0.56 2.38 0.32
N PHE A 78 -0.70 2.97 -0.87
CA PHE A 78 -1.68 4.05 -1.08
C PHE A 78 -3.12 3.58 -0.91
N ALA A 79 -3.48 2.42 -1.45
CA ALA A 79 -4.80 1.84 -1.26
C ALA A 79 -5.12 1.67 0.23
N THR A 80 -4.19 1.12 1.01
CA THR A 80 -4.38 0.89 2.45
C THR A 80 -4.55 2.19 3.23
N THR A 81 -3.82 3.27 2.87
CA THR A 81 -3.98 4.58 3.54
C THR A 81 -5.36 5.22 3.35
N MET A 82 -6.12 4.78 2.34
CA MET A 82 -7.48 5.26 2.07
C MET A 82 -8.56 4.41 2.76
N ILE A 83 -8.21 3.28 3.36
CA ILE A 83 -9.17 2.37 4.00
C ILE A 83 -9.54 2.90 5.39
N ASP A 84 -10.83 2.81 5.74
CA ASP A 84 -11.31 3.13 7.09
C ASP A 84 -10.64 2.26 8.17
N PRO A 85 -10.18 2.83 9.30
CA PRO A 85 -9.53 2.07 10.39
C PRO A 85 -10.38 0.95 10.98
N ARG A 86 -11.72 1.04 10.86
CA ARG A 86 -12.64 -0.05 11.25
C ARG A 86 -12.49 -1.26 10.33
N MET A 87 -12.38 -1.02 9.02
CA MET A 87 -12.20 -2.08 8.03
C MET A 87 -10.79 -2.68 8.12
N VAL A 88 -9.75 -1.85 8.31
CA VAL A 88 -8.37 -2.33 8.53
C VAL A 88 -8.29 -3.32 9.68
N ARG A 89 -8.96 -3.03 10.81
CA ARG A 89 -9.00 -3.96 11.96
C ARG A 89 -9.69 -5.29 11.63
N ARG A 90 -10.77 -5.27 10.85
CA ARG A 90 -11.45 -6.51 10.41
C ARG A 90 -10.56 -7.33 9.49
N LEU A 91 -9.93 -6.68 8.51
CA LEU A 91 -8.99 -7.33 7.59
C LEU A 91 -7.79 -7.90 8.34
N ALA A 92 -7.28 -7.20 9.36
CA ALA A 92 -6.17 -7.68 10.18
C ALA A 92 -6.53 -8.97 10.95
N VAL A 93 -7.73 -9.04 11.56
CA VAL A 93 -8.17 -10.24 12.28
C VAL A 93 -8.39 -11.42 11.32
N ILE A 94 -9.08 -11.19 10.20
CA ILE A 94 -9.33 -12.23 9.19
C ILE A 94 -8.00 -12.70 8.60
N GLY A 95 -7.13 -11.77 8.21
CA GLY A 95 -5.82 -12.06 7.66
C GLY A 95 -4.94 -12.84 8.63
N PHE A 96 -4.91 -12.44 9.91
CA PHE A 96 -4.18 -13.16 10.95
C PHE A 96 -4.62 -14.63 11.05
N ALA A 97 -5.93 -14.89 11.13
CA ALA A 97 -6.44 -16.25 11.19
C ALA A 97 -6.06 -17.07 9.93
N LEU A 98 -6.19 -16.47 8.75
CA LEU A 98 -5.83 -17.09 7.47
C LEU A 98 -4.35 -17.45 7.40
N PHE A 99 -3.46 -16.52 7.75
CA PHE A 99 -2.02 -16.75 7.72
C PHE A 99 -1.58 -17.74 8.79
N LEU A 100 -2.20 -17.73 9.97
CA LEU A 100 -1.94 -18.72 11.01
C LEU A 100 -2.26 -20.13 10.51
N VAL A 101 -3.43 -20.32 9.89
CA VAL A 101 -3.80 -21.61 9.29
C VAL A 101 -2.84 -22.00 8.18
N ALA A 102 -2.45 -21.06 7.32
CA ALA A 102 -1.49 -21.34 6.24
C ALA A 102 -0.14 -21.83 6.78
N VAL A 103 0.35 -21.26 7.89
CA VAL A 103 1.59 -21.71 8.55
C VAL A 103 1.40 -23.10 9.17
N MET A 104 0.26 -23.37 9.81
CA MET A 104 -0.03 -24.69 10.38
C MET A 104 -0.13 -25.80 9.32
N LEU A 105 -0.52 -25.46 8.10
CA LEU A 105 -0.62 -26.40 6.96
C LEU A 105 0.70 -26.62 6.21
N LEU A 106 1.78 -25.94 6.60
CA LEU A 106 3.07 -26.13 5.95
C LEU A 106 3.56 -27.57 6.19
N PRO A 107 3.83 -28.37 5.14
CA PRO A 107 4.42 -29.69 5.33
C PRO A 107 5.84 -29.54 5.87
N PHE A 108 6.16 -30.35 6.89
CA PHE A 108 7.48 -30.43 7.54
C PHE A 108 8.53 -31.05 6.63
#